data_AF-A0A351Z9N5-F1
#
_entry.id   AF-A0A351Z9N5-F1
#
_cell.length_a   1.000
_cell.length_b   1.000
_cell.length_c   1.000
_cell.angle_alpha   90.00
_cell.angle_beta   90.00
_cell.angle_gamma   90.00
#
_symmetry.space_group_name_H-M   'P 1'
#
loop_
_entity.id
_entity.type
_entity.pdbx_description
1 polymer ?
#
loop_
_entity_poly.entity_id
_entity_poly.type
_entity_poly.pdbx_seq_one_letter_code
_entity_poly.pdbx_strand_id
1 'polypeptide(L)'
;MKGKRALIVASSDLSHYPSAADAEMVDRKTLAAAASLDPTMLRDTIQTQMARRIRGLDTCACGEAPIMAAMEAAKALGATGGKVVSYAHSGDIAIGDRERVVGYGAVVFTAGLEKGNTAAEMPAAAGQTLSPTDKKALLAFARETITGYLTTQTVPLPRGFGPAALETRGVFVTLKKRGNLRGCIGRMTPDRPLANLVGAMALQAAFEDPRFAPVTLKELPDLEIEISVLTPMQPVSGPGAIVVGRDGVLLNKRGRSAVFLPQVAPEQGWGRDEMLDHLAMKAGLPTEAWKEGSQFSTFQALVFGEADSE
;
A
#
# COMPACT_ATOMS: atom_id res chain seq x y z
N MET A 1 16.12 26.06 -29.62
CA MET A 1 16.20 25.84 -28.15
C MET A 1 17.47 26.44 -27.53
N LYS A 2 18.63 26.44 -28.22
CA LYS A 2 19.90 27.01 -27.70
C LYS A 2 19.74 28.45 -27.20
N GLY A 3 20.16 28.72 -25.95
CA GLY A 3 20.09 30.03 -25.31
C GLY A 3 18.72 30.40 -24.68
N LYS A 4 17.72 29.51 -24.72
CA LYS A 4 16.43 29.71 -24.04
C LYS A 4 16.30 28.76 -22.84
N ARG A 5 15.62 29.22 -21.79
CA ARG A 5 15.14 28.33 -20.71
C ARG A 5 13.96 27.52 -21.26
N ALA A 6 14.21 26.27 -21.63
CA ALA A 6 13.19 25.39 -22.20
C ALA A 6 13.16 24.06 -21.42
N LEU A 7 11.95 23.56 -21.18
CA LEU A 7 11.71 22.22 -20.63
C LEU A 7 11.24 21.32 -21.78
N ILE A 8 11.89 20.16 -21.93
CA ILE A 8 11.44 19.10 -22.84
C ILE A 8 10.75 18.05 -21.98
N VAL A 9 9.53 17.69 -22.35
CA VAL A 9 8.78 16.60 -21.72
C VAL A 9 8.48 15.57 -22.80
N ALA A 10 8.98 14.35 -22.60
CA ALA A 10 8.53 13.17 -23.32
C ALA A 10 7.73 12.30 -22.35
N SER A 11 6.56 11.84 -22.79
CA SER A 11 5.67 11.00 -22.01
C SER A 11 5.51 9.67 -22.72
N SER A 12 5.63 8.60 -21.96
CA SER A 12 5.48 7.21 -22.39
C SER A 12 5.17 6.37 -21.17
N ASP A 13 4.37 5.33 -21.36
CA ASP A 13 4.26 4.24 -20.39
C ASP A 13 5.50 3.35 -20.48
N LEU A 14 5.82 2.66 -19.37
CA LEU A 14 6.89 1.68 -19.30
C LEU A 14 6.34 0.28 -19.61
N SER A 15 6.50 -0.68 -18.70
CA SER A 15 6.04 -2.04 -18.91
C SER A 15 4.53 -2.13 -19.13
N HIS A 16 4.11 -2.98 -20.07
CA HIS A 16 2.69 -3.26 -20.31
C HIS A 16 2.37 -4.70 -19.93
N TYR A 17 1.46 -4.84 -18.97
CA TYR A 17 0.73 -6.03 -18.56
C TYR A 17 1.49 -7.21 -17.91
N PRO A 18 2.74 -7.10 -17.43
CA PRO A 18 3.29 -8.17 -16.60
C PRO A 18 2.67 -8.13 -15.19
N SER A 19 3.05 -9.08 -14.34
CA SER A 19 2.78 -8.98 -12.90
C SER A 19 3.46 -7.75 -12.30
N ALA A 20 2.97 -7.24 -11.17
CA ALA A 20 3.57 -6.11 -10.47
C ALA A 20 5.05 -6.35 -10.13
N ALA A 21 5.40 -7.56 -9.68
CA ALA A 21 6.78 -7.92 -9.37
C ALA A 21 7.68 -7.90 -10.62
N ASP A 22 7.16 -8.39 -11.75
CA ASP A 22 7.87 -8.37 -13.01
C ASP A 22 8.00 -6.96 -13.59
N ALA A 23 6.94 -6.13 -13.50
CA ALA A 23 6.97 -4.71 -13.85
C ALA A 23 8.06 -3.98 -13.07
N GLU A 24 8.06 -4.09 -11.74
CA GLU A 24 9.08 -3.50 -10.87
C GLU A 24 10.49 -3.90 -11.28
N MET A 25 10.71 -5.18 -11.62
CA MET A 25 12.00 -5.67 -12.09
C MET A 25 12.43 -5.05 -13.42
N VAL A 26 11.55 -5.05 -14.44
CA VAL A 26 11.92 -4.57 -15.79
C VAL A 26 11.96 -3.04 -15.87
N ASP A 27 11.05 -2.37 -15.18
CA ASP A 27 10.93 -0.92 -15.20
C ASP A 27 12.09 -0.26 -14.46
N ARG A 28 12.54 -0.82 -13.33
CA ARG A 28 13.73 -0.31 -12.63
C ARG A 28 14.98 -0.38 -13.51
N LYS A 29 15.14 -1.46 -14.28
CA LYS A 29 16.25 -1.59 -15.24
C LYS A 29 16.11 -0.59 -16.38
N THR A 30 14.92 -0.45 -16.94
CA THR A 30 14.62 0.50 -18.03
C THR A 30 14.86 1.95 -17.58
N LEU A 31 14.41 2.31 -16.37
CA LEU A 31 14.63 3.62 -15.78
C LEU A 31 16.09 3.88 -15.43
N ALA A 32 16.82 2.88 -14.93
CA ALA A 32 18.26 3.00 -14.69
C ALA A 32 19.02 3.23 -16.01
N ALA A 33 18.67 2.49 -17.07
CA ALA A 33 19.25 2.67 -18.38
C ALA A 33 18.91 4.04 -18.97
N ALA A 34 17.68 4.53 -18.80
CA ALA A 34 17.29 5.89 -19.18
C ALA A 34 18.10 6.94 -18.39
N ALA A 35 18.23 6.78 -17.07
CA ALA A 35 18.98 7.70 -16.20
C ALA A 35 20.49 7.77 -16.49
N SER A 36 21.05 6.77 -17.17
CA SER A 36 22.43 6.80 -17.65
C SER A 36 22.68 7.89 -18.71
N LEU A 37 21.59 8.44 -19.29
CA LEU A 37 21.63 9.35 -20.43
C LEU A 37 22.35 8.70 -21.65
N ASP A 38 22.28 7.38 -21.81
CA ASP A 38 22.80 6.63 -22.95
C ASP A 38 21.66 5.91 -23.70
N PRO A 39 21.21 6.43 -24.86
CA PRO A 39 20.13 5.83 -25.63
C PRO A 39 20.45 4.43 -26.18
N THR A 40 21.73 4.12 -26.44
CA THR A 40 22.13 2.76 -26.85
C THR A 40 21.95 1.81 -25.67
N MET A 41 22.39 2.20 -24.47
CA MET A 41 22.18 1.41 -23.25
C MET A 41 20.69 1.17 -22.95
N LEU A 42 19.84 2.19 -23.16
CA LEU A 42 18.38 2.04 -23.02
C LEU A 42 17.83 0.98 -23.98
N ARG A 43 18.15 1.10 -25.28
CA ARG A 43 17.71 0.13 -26.30
C ARG A 43 18.18 -1.28 -25.98
N ASP A 44 19.46 -1.46 -25.66
CA ASP A 44 20.04 -2.76 -25.36
C ASP A 44 19.40 -3.38 -24.11
N THR A 45 19.07 -2.56 -23.10
CA THR A 45 18.36 -3.00 -21.90
C THR A 45 16.95 -3.48 -22.21
N ILE A 46 16.20 -2.72 -23.01
CA ILE A 46 14.84 -3.08 -23.44
C ILE A 46 14.89 -4.40 -24.24
N GLN A 47 15.77 -4.51 -25.23
CA GLN A 47 15.93 -5.73 -26.03
C GLN A 47 16.28 -6.93 -25.14
N THR A 48 17.19 -6.74 -24.18
CA THR A 48 17.58 -7.78 -23.22
C THR A 48 16.40 -8.22 -22.36
N GLN A 49 15.58 -7.30 -21.84
CA GLN A 49 14.40 -7.69 -21.04
C GLN A 49 13.33 -8.38 -21.90
N MET A 50 13.08 -7.90 -23.12
CA MET A 50 12.11 -8.53 -24.03
C MET A 50 12.53 -9.96 -24.44
N ALA A 51 13.83 -10.20 -24.61
CA ALA A 51 14.36 -11.54 -24.90
C ALA A 51 14.11 -12.57 -23.79
N ARG A 52 13.83 -12.14 -22.55
CA ARG A 52 13.53 -13.04 -21.42
C ARG A 52 12.15 -13.69 -21.52
N ARG A 53 11.26 -13.19 -22.40
CA ARG A 53 9.89 -13.70 -22.60
C ARG A 53 9.11 -13.84 -21.29
N ILE A 54 9.19 -12.80 -20.46
CA ILE A 54 8.42 -12.70 -19.21
C ILE A 54 6.93 -12.79 -19.55
N ARG A 55 6.17 -13.58 -18.78
CA ARG A 55 4.74 -13.81 -19.01
C ARG A 55 3.98 -12.49 -18.93
N GLY A 56 3.20 -12.17 -19.97
CA GLY A 56 2.35 -10.97 -20.02
C GLY A 56 3.07 -9.67 -20.34
N LEU A 57 4.40 -9.66 -20.47
CA LEU A 57 5.15 -8.45 -20.81
C LEU A 57 5.08 -8.17 -22.32
N ASP A 58 4.26 -7.19 -22.71
CA ASP A 58 4.11 -6.80 -24.12
C ASP A 58 5.22 -5.86 -24.59
N THR A 59 5.69 -4.97 -23.72
CA THR A 59 6.80 -4.04 -23.95
C THR A 59 7.39 -3.59 -22.62
N CYS A 60 8.64 -3.10 -22.61
CA CYS A 60 9.26 -2.41 -21.45
C CYS A 60 9.10 -0.88 -21.51
N ALA A 61 8.83 -0.33 -22.69
CA ALA A 61 8.53 1.08 -22.91
C ALA A 61 7.81 1.22 -24.25
N CYS A 62 6.54 1.63 -24.25
CA CYS A 62 5.76 1.73 -25.49
C CYS A 62 6.28 2.86 -26.41
N GLY A 63 6.89 3.88 -25.83
CA GLY A 63 7.52 5.03 -26.50
C GLY A 63 9.04 5.03 -26.40
N GLU A 64 9.70 3.90 -26.68
CA GLU A 64 11.18 3.81 -26.73
C GLU A 64 11.80 4.95 -27.56
N ALA A 65 11.36 5.12 -28.81
CA ALA A 65 11.92 6.12 -29.72
C ALA A 65 11.74 7.58 -29.22
N PRO A 66 10.54 8.01 -28.75
CA PRO A 66 10.37 9.29 -28.07
C PRO A 66 11.29 9.50 -26.85
N ILE A 67 11.48 8.47 -26.01
CA ILE A 67 12.39 8.56 -24.85
C ILE A 67 13.83 8.77 -25.32
N MET A 68 14.30 8.00 -26.30
CA MET A 68 15.64 8.15 -26.88
C MET A 68 15.83 9.53 -27.50
N ALA A 69 14.83 10.05 -28.22
CA ALA A 69 14.89 11.38 -28.82
C ALA A 69 14.99 12.48 -27.75
N ALA A 70 14.28 12.35 -26.63
CA ALA A 70 14.37 13.27 -25.51
C ALA A 70 15.74 13.22 -24.83
N MET A 71 16.33 12.03 -24.68
CA MET A 71 17.69 11.86 -24.15
C MET A 71 18.73 12.54 -25.05
N GLU A 72 18.66 12.35 -26.37
CA GLU A 72 19.57 13.02 -27.31
C GLU A 72 19.39 14.55 -27.30
N ALA A 73 18.15 15.03 -27.25
CA ALA A 73 17.87 16.45 -27.11
C ALA A 73 18.43 17.02 -25.79
N ALA A 74 18.32 16.29 -24.67
CA ALA A 74 18.86 16.69 -23.38
C ALA A 74 20.40 16.77 -23.41
N LYS A 75 21.09 15.79 -24.02
CA LYS A 75 22.55 15.84 -24.25
C LYS A 75 22.95 17.08 -25.03
N ALA A 76 22.27 17.34 -26.16
CA ALA A 76 22.56 18.49 -27.02
C ALA A 76 22.34 19.84 -26.32
N LEU A 77 21.53 19.86 -25.25
CA LEU A 77 21.27 21.02 -24.40
C LEU A 77 22.16 21.09 -23.15
N GLY A 78 23.10 20.16 -22.98
CA GLY A 78 24.12 20.20 -21.91
C GLY A 78 23.82 19.35 -20.68
N ALA A 79 22.85 18.43 -20.72
CA ALA A 79 22.67 17.47 -19.64
C ALA A 79 23.87 16.52 -19.55
N THR A 80 24.36 16.27 -18.33
CA THR A 80 25.52 15.39 -18.07
C THR A 80 25.12 14.05 -17.46
N GLY A 81 23.90 13.96 -16.92
CA GLY A 81 23.35 12.75 -16.33
C GLY A 81 21.84 12.83 -16.13
N GLY A 82 21.26 11.71 -15.71
CA GLY A 82 19.85 11.58 -15.36
C GLY A 82 19.65 11.08 -13.94
N LYS A 83 18.49 11.38 -13.37
CA LYS A 83 18.03 10.87 -12.07
C LYS A 83 16.60 10.40 -12.18
N VAL A 84 16.34 9.17 -11.75
CA VAL A 84 14.97 8.67 -11.55
C VAL A 84 14.36 9.43 -10.37
N VAL A 85 13.29 10.17 -10.62
CA VAL A 85 12.61 10.98 -9.58
C VAL A 85 11.36 10.30 -9.06
N SER A 86 10.75 9.40 -9.84
CA SER A 86 9.56 8.66 -9.41
C SER A 86 9.41 7.39 -10.22
N TYR A 87 8.83 6.38 -9.58
CA TYR A 87 8.33 5.17 -10.20
C TYR A 87 7.05 4.75 -9.48
N ALA A 88 6.09 4.25 -10.24
CA ALA A 88 4.87 3.61 -9.77
C ALA A 88 4.33 2.69 -10.87
N HIS A 89 3.40 1.81 -10.55
CA HIS A 89 2.63 1.06 -11.54
C HIS A 89 1.14 1.12 -11.24
N SER A 90 0.29 0.75 -12.21
CA SER A 90 -1.18 0.83 -12.06
C SER A 90 -1.75 -0.02 -10.92
N GLY A 91 -0.97 -0.96 -10.39
CA GLY A 91 -1.29 -1.79 -9.23
C GLY A 91 -0.95 -1.16 -7.88
N ASP A 92 -0.38 0.04 -7.85
CA ASP A 92 -0.05 0.77 -6.62
C ASP A 92 -1.23 1.53 -6.03
N ILE A 93 -2.28 1.77 -6.82
CA ILE A 93 -3.50 2.41 -6.31
C ILE A 93 -4.30 1.44 -5.42
N ALA A 94 -5.16 2.01 -4.58
CA ALA A 94 -6.03 1.30 -3.64
C ALA A 94 -6.83 0.12 -4.26
N ILE A 95 -7.25 0.26 -5.52
CA ILE A 95 -8.08 -0.71 -6.26
C ILE A 95 -7.35 -1.34 -7.45
N GLY A 96 -6.02 -1.25 -7.51
CA GLY A 96 -5.24 -1.69 -8.66
C GLY A 96 -5.06 -3.21 -8.71
N ASP A 97 -5.24 -3.80 -9.90
CA ASP A 97 -4.84 -5.18 -10.17
C ASP A 97 -3.31 -5.28 -10.18
N ARG A 98 -2.75 -6.29 -9.48
CA ARG A 98 -1.30 -6.54 -9.39
C ARG A 98 -0.84 -7.70 -10.27
N GLU A 99 -1.74 -8.47 -10.88
CA GLU A 99 -1.39 -9.55 -11.80
C GLU A 99 -1.14 -9.03 -13.22
N ARG A 100 -1.65 -7.83 -13.53
CA ARG A 100 -1.52 -7.20 -14.84
C ARG A 100 -1.44 -5.68 -14.71
N VAL A 101 -0.23 -5.12 -14.78
CA VAL A 101 0.01 -3.69 -14.51
C VAL A 101 0.60 -2.93 -15.69
N VAL A 102 0.46 -1.60 -15.68
CA VAL A 102 1.23 -0.68 -16.53
C VAL A 102 2.21 0.10 -15.65
N GLY A 103 3.48 0.15 -16.05
CA GLY A 103 4.53 0.87 -15.36
C GLY A 103 4.60 2.36 -15.73
N TYR A 104 4.92 3.21 -14.76
CA TYR A 104 5.08 4.64 -14.93
C TYR A 104 6.35 5.11 -14.22
N GLY A 105 7.16 5.92 -14.89
CA GLY A 105 8.37 6.47 -14.29
C GLY A 105 8.68 7.86 -14.80
N ALA A 106 9.42 8.61 -13.97
CA ALA A 106 9.89 9.94 -14.29
C ALA A 106 11.40 10.00 -14.10
N VAL A 107 12.09 10.48 -15.14
CA VAL A 107 13.54 10.72 -15.14
C VAL A 107 13.78 12.17 -15.48
N VAL A 108 14.61 12.84 -14.70
CA VAL A 108 15.06 14.21 -14.96
C VAL A 108 16.48 14.17 -15.48
N PHE A 109 16.74 14.88 -16.59
CA PHE A 109 18.06 15.08 -17.17
C PHE A 109 18.53 16.51 -16.92
N THR A 110 19.71 16.69 -16.34
CA THR A 110 20.26 18.03 -16.08
C THR A 110 21.79 18.01 -16.09
N ALA A 111 22.39 19.20 -16.21
CA ALA A 111 23.80 19.40 -15.92
C ALA A 111 24.08 19.17 -14.43
N GLY A 112 25.29 18.70 -14.11
CA GLY A 112 25.76 18.52 -12.73
C GLY A 112 25.29 17.24 -12.03
N LEU A 113 24.54 16.38 -12.72
CA LEU A 113 24.35 14.99 -12.29
C LEU A 113 25.48 14.13 -12.85
N GLU A 114 26.12 13.34 -12.00
CA GLU A 114 27.00 12.26 -12.44
C GLU A 114 26.18 11.11 -13.03
N LYS A 115 26.81 10.33 -13.93
CA LYS A 115 26.19 9.17 -14.54
C LYS A 115 25.92 8.11 -13.47
N GLY A 116 24.63 7.82 -13.22
CA GLY A 116 24.23 6.60 -12.52
C GLY A 116 23.92 6.72 -11.03
N ASN A 117 23.37 7.84 -10.54
CA ASN A 117 22.89 7.84 -9.15
C ASN A 117 21.58 7.03 -9.04
N THR A 118 21.72 5.88 -8.39
CA THR A 118 20.76 4.79 -8.30
C THR A 118 19.48 5.18 -7.56
N ALA A 119 18.41 4.47 -7.94
CA ALA A 119 17.06 4.58 -7.40
C ALA A 119 17.04 4.77 -5.88
N ALA A 120 16.13 5.63 -5.40
CA ALA A 120 15.85 5.79 -3.98
C ALA A 120 15.62 4.41 -3.34
N GLU A 121 16.55 3.99 -2.50
CA GLU A 121 16.42 2.81 -1.66
C GLU A 121 15.29 3.05 -0.65
N MET A 122 14.30 2.16 -0.65
CA MET A 122 13.33 2.10 0.43
C MET A 122 13.99 1.42 1.62
N PRO A 123 14.09 2.06 2.79
CA PRO A 123 14.66 1.41 3.95
C PRO A 123 13.69 0.32 4.43
N ALA A 124 14.16 -0.93 4.37
CA ALA A 124 13.55 -2.04 5.08
C ALA A 124 13.97 -1.97 6.55
N ALA A 125 13.08 -1.50 7.41
CA ALA A 125 13.23 -1.69 8.85
C ALA A 125 11.84 -1.99 9.42
N ALA A 126 11.62 -3.27 9.74
CA ALA A 126 10.40 -3.78 10.33
C ALA A 126 10.33 -3.41 11.82
N GLY A 127 9.16 -2.98 12.29
CA GLY A 127 8.90 -2.73 13.71
C GLY A 127 8.89 -1.25 14.10
N GLN A 128 8.68 -0.34 13.16
CA GLN A 128 8.59 1.09 13.47
C GLN A 128 7.18 1.50 13.92
N THR A 129 7.12 2.25 15.01
CA THR A 129 5.89 2.84 15.53
C THR A 129 5.44 3.99 14.63
N LEU A 130 4.13 4.05 14.31
CA LEU A 130 3.56 5.16 13.54
C LEU A 130 3.65 6.46 14.36
N SER A 131 4.33 7.46 13.79
CA SER A 131 4.40 8.80 14.39
C SER A 131 3.06 9.53 14.27
N PRO A 132 2.82 10.60 15.06
CA PRO A 132 1.64 11.45 14.88
C PRO A 132 1.50 12.00 13.46
N THR A 133 2.62 12.32 12.81
CA THR A 133 2.66 12.77 11.40
C THR A 133 2.19 11.67 10.46
N ASP A 134 2.64 10.43 10.65
CA ASP A 134 2.18 9.30 9.83
C ASP A 134 0.67 9.06 10.00
N LYS A 135 0.16 9.11 11.24
CA LYS A 135 -1.28 8.96 11.53
C LYS A 135 -2.10 10.02 10.80
N LYS A 136 -1.70 11.29 10.89
CA LYS A 136 -2.37 12.40 10.21
C LYS A 136 -2.32 12.24 8.69
N ALA A 137 -1.18 11.82 8.14
CA ALA A 137 -1.03 11.57 6.71
C ALA A 137 -1.93 10.43 6.23
N LEU A 138 -2.06 9.34 7.00
CA LEU A 138 -2.93 8.21 6.68
C LEU A 138 -4.41 8.60 6.71
N LEU A 139 -4.84 9.39 7.70
CA LEU A 139 -6.21 9.93 7.77
C LEU A 139 -6.50 10.84 6.57
N ALA A 140 -5.60 11.79 6.29
CA ALA A 140 -5.73 12.70 5.15
C ALA A 140 -5.81 11.93 3.83
N PHE A 141 -4.97 10.90 3.65
CA PHE A 141 -4.98 10.05 2.46
C PHE A 141 -6.26 9.24 2.31
N ALA A 142 -6.81 8.68 3.40
CA ALA A 142 -8.09 8.00 3.38
C ALA A 142 -9.22 8.95 2.94
N ARG A 143 -9.25 10.18 3.49
CA ARG A 143 -10.22 11.22 3.11
C ARG A 143 -10.06 11.64 1.66
N GLU A 144 -8.84 11.92 1.21
CA GLU A 144 -8.54 12.30 -0.16
C GLU A 144 -8.96 11.20 -1.14
N THR A 145 -8.75 9.93 -0.77
CA THR A 145 -9.13 8.77 -1.58
C THR A 145 -10.65 8.69 -1.77
N ILE A 146 -11.43 8.80 -0.69
CA ILE A 146 -12.91 8.81 -0.78
C ILE A 146 -13.39 10.03 -1.57
N THR A 147 -12.82 11.20 -1.30
CA THR A 147 -13.18 12.46 -1.96
C THR A 147 -12.92 12.41 -3.46
N GLY A 148 -11.72 11.98 -3.86
CA GLY A 148 -11.33 11.84 -5.27
C GLY A 148 -12.23 10.86 -5.99
N TYR A 149 -12.58 9.74 -5.36
CA TYR A 149 -13.49 8.77 -5.98
C TYR A 149 -14.89 9.36 -6.19
N LEU A 150 -15.44 10.08 -5.21
CA LEU A 150 -16.76 10.71 -5.29
C LEU A 150 -16.84 11.90 -6.26
N THR A 151 -15.73 12.59 -6.51
CA THR A 151 -15.71 13.85 -7.29
C THR A 151 -15.23 13.65 -8.72
N THR A 152 -14.17 12.87 -8.92
CA THR A 152 -13.49 12.70 -10.21
C THR A 152 -13.34 11.25 -10.64
N GLN A 153 -13.81 10.28 -9.83
CA GLN A 153 -13.58 8.86 -10.03
C GLN A 153 -12.10 8.48 -10.12
N THR A 154 -11.23 9.26 -9.46
CA THR A 154 -9.79 9.00 -9.40
C THR A 154 -9.34 8.77 -7.97
N VAL A 155 -8.27 8.00 -7.79
CA VAL A 155 -7.69 7.71 -6.48
C VAL A 155 -6.23 8.17 -6.44
N PRO A 156 -5.78 8.85 -5.36
CA PRO A 156 -4.40 9.30 -5.24
C PRO A 156 -3.45 8.11 -5.07
N LEU A 157 -2.20 8.28 -5.50
CA LEU A 157 -1.13 7.33 -5.20
C LEU A 157 -0.67 7.49 -3.74
N PRO A 158 -0.39 6.41 -3.01
CA PRO A 158 0.09 6.48 -1.64
C PRO A 158 1.56 6.94 -1.62
N ARG A 159 1.80 8.25 -1.54
CA ARG A 159 3.13 8.86 -1.61
C ARG A 159 3.44 9.70 -0.38
N GLY A 160 4.73 9.89 -0.10
CA GLY A 160 5.21 10.79 0.97
C GLY A 160 5.09 10.22 2.38
N PHE A 161 4.89 8.92 2.52
CA PHE A 161 4.76 8.24 3.80
C PHE A 161 6.12 7.88 4.42
N GLY A 162 6.19 7.94 5.76
CA GLY A 162 7.33 7.43 6.51
C GLY A 162 7.43 5.90 6.44
N PRO A 163 8.59 5.31 6.81
CA PRO A 163 8.84 3.88 6.68
C PRO A 163 7.80 2.98 7.37
N ALA A 164 7.29 3.39 8.53
CA ALA A 164 6.28 2.64 9.29
C ALA A 164 4.95 2.45 8.50
N ALA A 165 4.59 3.40 7.65
CA ALA A 165 3.40 3.32 6.80
C ALA A 165 3.63 2.55 5.48
N LEU A 166 4.89 2.18 5.20
CA LEU A 166 5.27 1.31 4.10
C LEU A 166 5.44 -0.15 4.55
N GLU A 167 5.34 -0.43 5.86
CA GLU A 167 5.30 -1.80 6.38
C GLU A 167 3.96 -2.48 6.02
N THR A 168 4.03 -3.79 5.80
CA THR A 168 2.86 -4.64 5.56
C THR A 168 2.16 -4.94 6.87
N ARG A 169 1.04 -4.24 7.14
CA ARG A 169 0.26 -4.34 8.38
C ARG A 169 -1.23 -4.41 8.09
N GLY A 170 -1.95 -5.21 8.88
CA GLY A 170 -3.41 -5.26 8.81
C GLY A 170 -4.01 -3.93 9.27
N VAL A 171 -5.17 -3.56 8.72
CA VAL A 171 -5.82 -2.29 9.05
C VAL A 171 -7.33 -2.38 8.87
N PHE A 172 -8.08 -1.66 9.70
CA PHE A 172 -9.49 -1.37 9.50
C PHE A 172 -9.67 0.13 9.33
N VAL A 173 -10.53 0.52 8.39
CA VAL A 173 -10.99 1.90 8.24
C VAL A 173 -12.45 1.93 8.60
N THR A 174 -12.77 2.79 9.55
CA THR A 174 -14.12 3.02 10.06
C THR A 174 -14.54 4.43 9.65
N LEU A 175 -15.73 4.54 9.08
CA LEU A 175 -16.40 5.80 8.80
C LEU A 175 -17.49 5.99 9.85
N LYS A 176 -17.52 7.16 10.45
CA LYS A 176 -18.59 7.61 11.34
C LYS A 176 -19.29 8.81 10.72
N LYS A 177 -20.58 8.97 11.01
CA LYS A 177 -21.38 10.14 10.63
C LYS A 177 -22.08 10.64 11.87
N ARG A 178 -21.68 11.82 12.35
CA ARG A 178 -22.19 12.40 13.61
C ARG A 178 -22.09 11.40 14.77
N GLY A 179 -20.90 10.82 14.96
CA GLY A 179 -20.61 9.80 15.97
C GLY A 179 -21.16 8.38 15.70
N ASN A 180 -22.06 8.18 14.73
CA ASN A 180 -22.64 6.86 14.45
C ASN A 180 -21.87 6.10 13.37
N LEU A 181 -21.75 4.78 13.48
CA LEU A 181 -21.11 3.94 12.46
C LEU A 181 -21.79 4.11 11.10
N ARG A 182 -21.00 4.40 10.06
CA ARG A 182 -21.45 4.60 8.66
C ARG A 182 -20.81 3.62 7.68
N GLY A 183 -19.75 2.94 8.10
CA GLY A 183 -19.09 1.84 7.39
C GLY A 183 -17.83 1.41 8.15
N CYS A 184 -17.48 0.13 8.10
CA CYS A 184 -16.22 -0.36 8.66
C CYS A 184 -15.79 -1.61 7.92
N ILE A 185 -14.65 -1.52 7.24
CA ILE A 185 -14.03 -2.63 6.52
C ILE A 185 -12.55 -2.66 6.85
N GLY A 186 -11.99 -3.86 6.93
CA GLY A 186 -10.58 -4.04 7.16
C GLY A 186 -10.06 -5.38 6.68
N ARG A 187 -8.74 -5.47 6.69
CA ARG A 187 -7.99 -6.65 6.28
C ARG A 187 -6.97 -6.99 7.34
N MET A 188 -7.10 -8.17 7.92
CA MET A 188 -6.22 -8.65 9.00
C MET A 188 -4.91 -9.22 8.46
N THR A 189 -4.97 -9.95 7.35
CA THR A 189 -3.80 -10.50 6.66
C THR A 189 -3.48 -9.58 5.48
N PRO A 190 -2.58 -8.61 5.66
CA PRO A 190 -2.25 -7.65 4.60
C PRO A 190 -1.51 -8.33 3.45
N ASP A 191 -1.84 -7.91 2.23
CA ASP A 191 -1.22 -8.34 0.97
C ASP A 191 -0.39 -7.23 0.32
N ARG A 192 -0.31 -6.07 0.95
CA ARG A 192 0.34 -4.85 0.47
C ARG A 192 0.73 -3.93 1.63
N PRO A 193 1.55 -2.89 1.39
CA PRO A 193 1.92 -1.90 2.40
C PRO A 193 0.71 -1.20 3.04
N LEU A 194 0.86 -0.76 4.29
CA LEU A 194 -0.20 -0.13 5.08
C LEU A 194 -0.86 1.06 4.35
N ALA A 195 -0.08 1.98 3.79
CA ALA A 195 -0.62 3.15 3.09
C ALA A 195 -1.53 2.76 1.92
N ASN A 196 -1.12 1.80 1.07
CA ASN A 196 -1.95 1.29 -0.02
C ASN A 196 -3.24 0.64 0.53
N LEU A 197 -3.11 -0.11 1.62
CA LEU A 197 -4.24 -0.84 2.21
C LEU A 197 -5.24 0.12 2.87
N VAL A 198 -4.80 1.21 3.48
CA VAL A 198 -5.67 2.26 4.04
C VAL A 198 -6.57 2.85 2.96
N GLY A 199 -6.02 3.23 1.81
CA GLY A 199 -6.83 3.74 0.70
C GLY A 199 -7.86 2.72 0.22
N ALA A 200 -7.47 1.44 0.11
CA ALA A 200 -8.36 0.35 -0.30
C ALA A 200 -9.51 0.14 0.70
N MET A 201 -9.20 0.07 1.99
CA MET A 201 -10.19 -0.13 3.05
C MET A 201 -11.09 1.10 3.22
N ALA A 202 -10.59 2.31 2.95
CA ALA A 202 -11.40 3.52 2.95
C ALA A 202 -12.49 3.48 1.87
N LEU A 203 -12.15 3.05 0.65
CA LEU A 203 -13.13 2.88 -0.43
C LEU A 203 -14.13 1.76 -0.11
N GLN A 204 -13.66 0.62 0.39
CA GLN A 204 -14.56 -0.49 0.74
C GLN A 204 -15.49 -0.11 1.91
N ALA A 205 -14.98 0.58 2.94
CA ALA A 205 -15.82 1.07 4.03
C ALA A 205 -16.85 2.10 3.54
N ALA A 206 -16.53 2.90 2.53
CA ALA A 206 -17.45 3.89 1.96
C ALA A 206 -18.50 3.26 1.04
N PHE A 207 -18.16 2.24 0.25
CA PHE A 207 -18.98 1.81 -0.89
C PHE A 207 -19.39 0.33 -0.88
N GLU A 208 -18.73 -0.52 -0.10
CA GLU A 208 -18.89 -1.97 -0.15
C GLU A 208 -19.25 -2.61 1.20
N ASP A 209 -19.44 -1.83 2.27
CA ASP A 209 -19.97 -2.36 3.54
C ASP A 209 -21.44 -2.77 3.35
N PRO A 210 -21.78 -4.08 3.39
CA PRO A 210 -23.11 -4.58 3.02
C PRO A 210 -24.22 -4.14 3.99
N ARG A 211 -23.86 -3.58 5.15
CA ARG A 211 -24.81 -3.07 6.15
C ARG A 211 -25.34 -1.68 5.80
N PHE A 212 -24.70 -0.96 4.87
CA PHE A 212 -25.01 0.42 4.56
C PHE A 212 -25.11 0.66 3.05
N ALA A 213 -25.89 1.66 2.65
CA ALA A 213 -25.84 2.15 1.27
C ALA A 213 -24.49 2.84 1.00
N PRO A 214 -24.00 2.86 -0.25
CA PRO A 214 -22.79 3.58 -0.62
C PRO A 214 -22.83 5.05 -0.16
N VAL A 215 -21.71 5.54 0.38
CA VAL A 215 -21.55 6.94 0.79
C VAL A 215 -21.78 7.87 -0.41
N THR A 216 -22.46 8.99 -0.18
CA THR A 216 -22.68 10.01 -1.21
C THR A 216 -21.83 11.26 -0.98
N LEU A 217 -21.61 12.05 -2.05
CA LEU A 217 -20.86 13.31 -1.97
C LEU A 217 -21.42 14.29 -0.93
N LYS A 218 -22.74 14.28 -0.70
CA LYS A 218 -23.40 15.15 0.30
C LYS A 218 -23.07 14.77 1.74
N GLU A 219 -22.68 13.52 1.98
CA GLU A 219 -22.34 13.04 3.32
C GLU A 219 -20.90 13.39 3.70
N LEU A 220 -20.03 13.66 2.72
CA LEU A 220 -18.60 13.84 2.90
C LEU A 220 -18.22 14.87 4.00
N PRO A 221 -18.89 16.03 4.14
CA PRO A 221 -18.60 16.98 5.22
C PRO A 221 -18.98 16.48 6.63
N ASP A 222 -19.94 15.56 6.73
CA ASP A 222 -20.43 15.00 7.99
C ASP A 222 -19.71 13.70 8.39
N LEU A 223 -18.78 13.22 7.56
CA LEU A 223 -18.02 12.00 7.84
C LEU A 223 -16.82 12.29 8.71
N GLU A 224 -16.56 11.37 9.63
CA GLU A 224 -15.33 11.26 10.43
C GLU A 224 -14.66 9.92 10.10
N ILE A 225 -13.36 9.94 9.87
CA ILE A 225 -12.56 8.75 9.58
C ILE A 225 -11.78 8.33 10.82
N GLU A 226 -11.80 7.03 11.10
CA GLU A 226 -10.99 6.37 12.12
C GLU A 226 -10.23 5.20 11.50
N ILE A 227 -8.96 5.06 11.84
CA ILE A 227 -8.08 4.01 11.34
C ILE A 227 -7.59 3.19 12.52
N SER A 228 -7.77 1.87 12.42
CA SER A 228 -7.27 0.89 13.38
C SER A 228 -6.18 0.05 12.75
N VAL A 229 -4.92 0.40 12.99
CA VAL A 229 -3.75 -0.32 12.44
C VAL A 229 -3.34 -1.45 13.37
N LEU A 230 -3.31 -2.68 12.87
CA LEU A 230 -2.90 -3.84 13.63
C LEU A 230 -1.39 -3.86 13.81
N THR A 231 -0.91 -4.18 15.00
CA THR A 231 0.51 -4.54 15.19
C THR A 231 0.81 -5.86 14.47
N PRO A 232 2.07 -6.13 14.11
CA PRO A 232 2.47 -7.45 13.66
C PRO A 232 2.00 -8.52 14.66
N MET A 233 1.51 -9.64 14.14
CA MET A 233 1.11 -10.76 14.99
C MET A 233 2.34 -11.37 15.66
N GLN A 234 2.29 -11.49 16.98
CA GLN A 234 3.36 -12.08 17.77
C GLN A 234 2.89 -13.42 18.36
N PRO A 235 3.60 -14.53 18.10
CA PRO A 235 3.33 -15.79 18.77
C PRO A 235 3.49 -15.63 20.28
N VAL A 236 2.59 -16.24 21.06
CA VAL A 236 2.69 -16.29 22.52
C VAL A 236 2.87 -17.73 23.00
N SER A 237 3.56 -17.89 24.13
CA SER A 237 3.86 -19.21 24.71
C SER A 237 2.61 -19.99 25.15
N GLY A 238 1.49 -19.30 25.34
CA GLY A 238 0.22 -19.90 25.70
C GLY A 238 -0.83 -18.87 26.12
N PRO A 239 -2.01 -19.35 26.56
CA PRO A 239 -3.13 -18.49 26.95
C PRO A 239 -2.80 -17.59 28.15
N GLY A 240 -1.86 -18.03 29.01
CA GLY A 240 -1.33 -17.25 30.14
C GLY A 240 -0.87 -15.83 29.79
N ALA A 241 -0.32 -15.65 28.60
CA ALA A 241 0.27 -14.40 28.13
C ALA A 241 -0.75 -13.43 27.49
N ILE A 242 -1.99 -13.87 27.28
CA ILE A 242 -3.06 -13.09 26.64
C ILE A 242 -3.69 -12.15 27.66
N VAL A 243 -3.74 -10.86 27.34
CA VAL A 243 -4.39 -9.84 28.16
C VAL A 243 -5.70 -9.41 27.50
N VAL A 244 -6.82 -9.79 28.13
CA VAL A 244 -8.18 -9.44 27.67
C VAL A 244 -8.35 -7.93 27.60
N GLY A 245 -8.96 -7.46 26.50
CA GLY A 245 -9.20 -6.03 26.24
C GLY A 245 -8.01 -5.26 25.70
N ARG A 246 -6.79 -5.80 25.82
CA ARG A 246 -5.58 -5.25 25.19
C ARG A 246 -5.25 -6.00 23.90
N ASP A 247 -5.28 -7.32 23.95
CA ASP A 247 -4.82 -8.18 22.87
C ASP A 247 -5.98 -8.71 22.03
N GLY A 248 -5.85 -8.57 20.71
CA GLY A 248 -6.55 -9.41 19.75
C GLY A 248 -5.85 -10.76 19.69
N VAL A 249 -6.62 -11.82 19.51
CA VAL A 249 -6.13 -13.20 19.62
C VAL A 249 -6.45 -13.96 18.35
N LEU A 250 -5.42 -14.54 17.74
CA LEU A 250 -5.54 -15.57 16.70
C LEU A 250 -5.26 -16.93 17.34
N LEU A 251 -6.23 -17.84 17.26
CA LEU A 251 -6.07 -19.25 17.58
C LEU A 251 -5.82 -20.01 16.30
N ASN A 252 -4.84 -20.91 16.29
CA ASN A 252 -4.65 -21.91 15.26
C ASN A 252 -4.53 -23.31 15.88
N LYS A 253 -5.28 -24.28 15.37
CA LYS A 253 -5.15 -25.69 15.73
C LYS A 253 -5.50 -26.58 14.53
N ARG A 254 -4.53 -27.38 14.09
CA ARG A 254 -4.70 -28.40 13.02
C ARG A 254 -5.32 -27.81 11.73
N GLY A 255 -4.86 -26.63 11.31
CA GLY A 255 -5.37 -25.95 10.10
C GLY A 255 -6.71 -25.23 10.28
N ARG A 256 -7.32 -25.29 11.46
CA ARG A 256 -8.47 -24.45 11.83
C ARG A 256 -7.98 -23.21 12.56
N SER A 257 -8.54 -22.06 12.21
CA SER A 257 -8.17 -20.80 12.84
C SER A 257 -9.35 -19.87 13.02
N ALA A 258 -9.31 -19.08 14.08
CA ALA A 258 -10.22 -17.96 14.29
C ALA A 258 -9.53 -16.82 15.00
N VAL A 259 -10.09 -15.63 14.82
CA VAL A 259 -9.55 -14.38 15.36
C VAL A 259 -10.64 -13.55 16.04
N PHE A 260 -10.26 -12.93 17.17
CA PHE A 260 -11.00 -11.85 17.80
C PHE A 260 -10.14 -10.59 17.89
N LEU A 261 -10.79 -9.43 17.72
CA LEU A 261 -10.19 -8.12 17.96
C LEU A 261 -10.15 -7.83 19.46
N PRO A 262 -9.25 -6.94 19.95
CA PRO A 262 -9.11 -6.63 21.37
C PRO A 262 -10.42 -6.30 22.11
N GLN A 263 -11.33 -5.60 21.44
CA GLN A 263 -12.59 -5.10 22.03
C GLN A 263 -13.68 -6.16 22.21
N VAL A 264 -13.60 -7.31 21.52
CA VAL A 264 -14.69 -8.29 21.49
C VAL A 264 -14.98 -8.85 22.89
N ALA A 265 -13.96 -9.28 23.63
CA ALA A 265 -14.17 -9.87 24.95
C ALA A 265 -14.70 -8.86 25.98
N PRO A 266 -14.15 -7.63 26.10
CA PRO A 266 -14.73 -6.60 26.97
C PRO A 266 -16.18 -6.25 26.65
N GLU A 267 -16.56 -6.12 25.37
CA GLU A 267 -17.93 -5.78 24.97
C GLU A 267 -18.95 -6.85 25.36
N GLN A 268 -18.52 -8.11 25.42
CA GLN A 268 -19.37 -9.24 25.81
C GLN A 268 -19.28 -9.57 27.32
N GLY A 269 -18.39 -8.90 28.05
CA GLY A 269 -18.09 -9.22 29.45
C GLY A 269 -17.36 -10.54 29.65
N TRP A 270 -16.70 -11.07 28.61
CA TRP A 270 -16.00 -12.35 28.68
C TRP A 270 -14.65 -12.24 29.37
N GLY A 271 -14.37 -13.20 30.24
CA GLY A 271 -13.02 -13.51 30.71
C GLY A 271 -12.17 -14.17 29.62
N ARG A 272 -10.90 -14.44 29.95
CA ARG A 272 -9.97 -15.05 28.99
C ARG A 272 -10.43 -16.42 28.51
N ASP A 273 -10.80 -17.30 29.42
CA ASP A 273 -11.12 -18.69 29.10
C ASP A 273 -12.42 -18.78 28.29
N GLU A 274 -13.43 -17.97 28.65
CA GLU A 274 -14.67 -17.82 27.89
C GLU A 274 -14.41 -17.29 26.47
N MET A 275 -13.58 -16.25 26.34
CA MET A 275 -13.16 -15.72 25.04
C MET A 275 -12.49 -16.82 24.20
N LEU A 276 -11.61 -17.64 24.79
CA LEU A 276 -10.93 -18.72 24.09
C LEU A 276 -11.86 -19.88 23.72
N ASP A 277 -12.88 -20.17 24.52
CA ASP A 277 -13.95 -21.11 24.18
C ASP A 277 -14.75 -20.62 22.96
N HIS A 278 -15.18 -19.36 22.98
CA HIS A 278 -15.87 -18.76 21.84
C HIS A 278 -14.98 -18.67 20.59
N LEU A 279 -13.67 -18.44 20.77
CA LEU A 279 -12.72 -18.42 19.68
C LEU A 279 -12.51 -19.81 19.08
N ALA A 280 -12.44 -20.85 19.91
CA ALA A 280 -12.40 -22.24 19.47
C ALA A 280 -13.67 -22.61 18.69
N MET A 281 -14.84 -22.26 19.21
CA MET A 281 -16.11 -22.46 18.51
C MET A 281 -16.14 -21.75 17.15
N LYS A 282 -15.65 -20.52 17.08
CA LYS A 282 -15.54 -19.76 15.81
C LYS A 282 -14.57 -20.42 14.83
N ALA A 283 -13.54 -21.12 15.31
CA ALA A 283 -12.65 -21.94 14.49
C ALA A 283 -13.27 -23.30 14.11
N GLY A 284 -14.52 -23.56 14.49
CA GLY A 284 -15.19 -24.85 14.31
C GLY A 284 -14.64 -25.95 15.22
N LEU A 285 -14.09 -25.60 16.37
CA LEU A 285 -13.59 -26.54 17.39
C LEU A 285 -14.56 -26.56 18.59
N PRO A 286 -14.63 -27.66 19.36
CA PRO A 286 -15.37 -27.69 20.62
C PRO A 286 -14.82 -26.68 21.64
N THR A 287 -15.63 -26.34 22.64
CA THR A 287 -15.15 -25.64 23.84
C THR A 287 -14.02 -26.42 24.50
N GLU A 288 -13.13 -25.72 25.20
CA GLU A 288 -11.91 -26.24 25.84
C GLU A 288 -10.88 -26.87 24.90
N ALA A 289 -11.19 -27.04 23.60
CA ALA A 289 -10.25 -27.59 22.63
C ALA A 289 -9.01 -26.70 22.47
N TRP A 290 -9.05 -25.45 22.93
CA TRP A 290 -7.91 -24.55 22.92
C TRP A 290 -6.81 -24.94 23.94
N LYS A 291 -7.15 -25.69 25.00
CA LYS A 291 -6.24 -26.01 26.13
C LYS A 291 -5.03 -26.87 25.74
N GLU A 292 -5.17 -27.71 24.71
CA GLU A 292 -4.11 -28.63 24.29
C GLU A 292 -3.80 -28.49 22.79
N GLY A 293 -2.52 -28.36 22.44
CA GLY A 293 -2.05 -28.39 21.04
C GLY A 293 -2.54 -27.23 20.17
N SER A 294 -2.93 -26.10 20.79
CA SER A 294 -3.26 -24.87 20.08
C SER A 294 -2.08 -23.92 20.08
N GLN A 295 -1.94 -23.17 18.98
CA GLN A 295 -1.01 -22.08 18.85
C GLN A 295 -1.78 -20.77 18.95
N PHE A 296 -1.21 -19.81 19.67
CA PHE A 296 -1.80 -18.49 19.86
C PHE A 296 -0.83 -17.44 19.36
N SER A 297 -1.38 -16.45 18.66
CA SER A 297 -0.69 -15.20 18.35
C SER A 297 -1.54 -14.04 18.84
N THR A 298 -0.90 -13.02 19.37
CA THR A 298 -1.55 -11.78 19.78
C THR A 298 -1.16 -10.62 18.89
N PHE A 299 -2.04 -9.63 18.81
CA PHE A 299 -1.78 -8.34 18.20
C PHE A 299 -2.57 -7.26 18.93
N GLN A 300 -2.21 -6.02 18.73
CA GLN A 300 -2.93 -4.86 19.25
C GLN A 300 -3.45 -4.02 18.09
N ALA A 301 -4.43 -3.18 18.35
CA ALA A 301 -4.90 -2.18 17.40
C ALA A 301 -4.47 -0.79 17.86
N LEU A 302 -3.68 -0.11 17.03
CA LEU A 302 -3.42 1.32 17.19
C LEU A 302 -4.57 2.08 16.52
N VAL A 303 -5.46 2.63 17.32
CA VAL A 303 -6.64 3.37 16.87
C VAL A 303 -6.33 4.87 16.89
N PHE A 304 -6.73 5.58 15.84
CA PHE A 304 -6.65 7.04 15.73
C PHE A 304 -7.71 7.55 14.75
N GLY A 305 -8.38 8.66 15.09
CA GLY A 305 -9.39 9.28 14.24
C GLY A 305 -9.18 10.77 14.01
N GLU A 306 -9.96 11.34 13.10
CA GLU A 306 -9.92 12.78 12.80
C GLU A 306 -10.36 13.63 13.99
N ALA A 307 -11.28 13.13 14.83
CA ALA A 307 -11.71 13.80 16.05
C ALA A 307 -10.60 13.94 17.11
N ASP A 308 -9.54 13.14 17.04
CA ASP A 308 -8.39 13.22 17.95
C ASP A 308 -7.34 14.27 17.51
N SER A 309 -7.54 14.90 16.35
CA SER A 309 -6.56 15.77 15.68
C SER A 309 -6.93 17.26 15.68
N GLU A 310 -8.00 17.64 16.38
CA GLU A 310 -8.43 19.03 16.62
C GLU A 310 -7.81 19.66 17.87
#